data_AF-A0A2H9M1I8-F1
#
_entry.id   AF-A0A2H9M1I8-F1
#
_cell.length_a   1.000
_cell.length_b   1.000
_cell.length_c   1.000
_cell.angle_alpha   90.00
_cell.angle_beta   90.00
_cell.angle_gamma   90.00
#
_symmetry.space_group_name_H-M   'P 1'
#
loop_
_entity.id
_entity.type
_entity.pdbx_description
1 polymer ?
#
loop_
_entity_poly.entity_id
_entity_poly.type
_entity_poly.pdbx_seq_one_letter_code
_entity_poly.pdbx_strand_id
1 'polypeptide(L)'
;MGCWIEEEIYKFKISLNEEEGFFNINLKIRQKDTKEENLIKIRAGMGKHDDPTARVHNSKIPHFEINYYDRKEESFFVTLYFEFNNIADELLINNIKGTIVLIKDFINNFLEIKKLNNSVLNKLVFKDLIDNDLSSFKTDLINTLS
;
A
#
# COMPACT_ATOMS: atom_id res chain seq x y z
N MET A 1 -2.69 -8.36 11.78
CA MET A 1 -3.37 -9.64 11.41
C MET A 1 -4.39 -9.34 10.31
N GLY A 2 -4.40 -10.06 9.17
CA GLY A 2 -5.30 -9.77 8.04
C GLY A 2 -6.12 -10.99 7.62
N CYS A 3 -7.42 -10.81 7.36
CA CYS A 3 -8.33 -11.85 6.90
C CYS A 3 -8.34 -11.94 5.36
N TRP A 4 -8.60 -13.13 4.80
CA TRP A 4 -8.85 -13.29 3.38
C TRP A 4 -10.32 -13.02 3.07
N ILE A 5 -10.57 -12.19 2.08
CA ILE A 5 -11.88 -11.95 1.50
C ILE A 5 -11.91 -12.61 0.14
N GLU A 6 -12.88 -13.51 -0.07
CA GLU A 6 -13.06 -14.20 -1.34
C GLU A 6 -14.15 -13.50 -2.15
N GLU A 7 -13.86 -13.25 -3.43
CA GLU A 7 -14.86 -12.77 -4.39
C GLU A 7 -14.64 -13.50 -5.72
N GLU A 8 -15.68 -14.17 -6.21
CA GLU A 8 -15.65 -14.89 -7.48
C GLU A 8 -14.37 -15.76 -7.64
N ILE A 9 -13.49 -15.38 -8.57
CA ILE A 9 -12.25 -16.07 -8.93
C ILE A 9 -11.00 -15.53 -8.20
N TYR A 10 -11.14 -14.52 -7.33
CA TYR A 10 -10.05 -13.86 -6.62
C TYR A 10 -10.15 -13.99 -5.09
N LYS A 11 -9.00 -13.91 -4.43
CA LYS A 11 -8.88 -13.77 -2.98
C LYS A 11 -8.04 -12.54 -2.68
N PHE A 12 -8.51 -11.73 -1.73
CA PHE A 12 -7.88 -10.48 -1.32
C PHE A 12 -7.47 -10.59 0.15
N LYS A 13 -6.30 -10.06 0.49
CA LYS A 13 -5.86 -9.92 1.89
C LYS A 13 -5.17 -8.59 2.05
N ILE A 14 -5.66 -7.80 2.99
CA ILE A 14 -4.97 -6.61 3.47
C ILE A 14 -4.45 -6.92 4.86
N SER A 15 -3.17 -6.62 5.09
CA SER A 15 -2.58 -6.68 6.42
C SER A 15 -1.88 -5.36 6.71
N LEU A 16 -2.29 -4.74 7.82
CA LEU A 16 -1.60 -3.62 8.44
C LEU A 16 -0.76 -4.17 9.59
N ASN A 17 0.51 -3.80 9.63
CA ASN A 17 1.40 -4.02 10.75
C ASN A 17 2.13 -2.72 11.07
N GLU A 18 2.18 -2.37 12.34
CA GLU A 18 3.01 -1.31 12.88
C GLU A 18 4.24 -1.95 13.54
N GLU A 19 5.41 -1.48 13.16
CA GLU A 19 6.71 -1.84 13.75
C GLU A 19 7.33 -0.54 14.28
N GLU A 20 8.35 -0.61 15.15
CA GLU A 20 8.91 0.60 15.80
C GLU A 20 9.26 1.71 14.79
N GLY A 21 8.39 2.72 14.70
CA GLY A 21 8.54 3.88 13.81
C GLY A 21 8.06 3.69 12.36
N PHE A 22 7.54 2.51 11.98
CA PHE A 22 7.08 2.24 10.61
C PHE A 22 5.68 1.63 10.54
N PHE A 23 4.95 2.03 9.49
CA PHE A 23 3.71 1.41 9.06
C PHE A 23 3.95 0.59 7.80
N ASN A 24 3.54 -0.67 7.84
CA ASN A 24 3.55 -1.57 6.69
C ASN A 24 2.11 -1.93 6.31
N ILE A 25 1.74 -1.67 5.06
CA ILE A 25 0.48 -2.12 4.48
C ILE A 25 0.76 -3.06 3.33
N ASN A 26 0.31 -4.31 3.45
CA ASN A 26 0.41 -5.29 2.38
C ASN A 26 -0.97 -5.60 1.82
N LEU A 27 -1.18 -5.35 0.53
CA LEU A 27 -2.33 -5.80 -0.23
C LEU A 27 -1.90 -6.96 -1.12
N LYS A 28 -2.51 -8.12 -0.92
CA LYS A 28 -2.27 -9.34 -1.68
C LYS A 28 -3.56 -9.76 -2.38
N ILE A 29 -3.50 -9.92 -3.70
CA ILE A 29 -4.60 -10.37 -4.55
C ILE A 29 -4.15 -11.64 -5.25
N ARG A 30 -4.89 -12.74 -5.10
CA ARG A 30 -4.54 -14.04 -5.68
C ARG A 30 -5.69 -14.58 -6.51
N GLN A 31 -5.41 -15.05 -7.71
CA GLN A 31 -6.38 -15.78 -8.52
C GLN A 31 -6.46 -17.24 -8.05
N LYS A 32 -7.67 -17.79 -7.96
CA LYS A 32 -7.94 -19.12 -7.40
C LYS A 32 -7.33 -20.26 -8.24
N ASP A 33 -7.45 -20.15 -9.57
CA ASP A 33 -7.17 -21.28 -10.46
C ASP A 33 -5.73 -21.29 -11.00
N THR A 34 -5.14 -20.12 -11.22
CA THR A 34 -3.85 -19.96 -11.92
C THR A 34 -2.66 -19.79 -10.98
N LYS A 35 -2.90 -19.64 -9.68
CA LYS A 35 -1.91 -19.20 -8.66
C LYS A 35 -1.28 -17.83 -8.96
N GLU A 36 -1.80 -17.08 -9.94
CA GLU A 36 -1.36 -15.70 -10.21
C GLU A 36 -1.57 -14.83 -8.97
N GLU A 37 -0.62 -13.93 -8.73
CA GLU A 37 -0.63 -13.09 -7.54
C GLU A 37 -0.15 -11.67 -7.85
N ASN A 38 -0.91 -10.68 -7.37
CA ASN A 38 -0.49 -9.30 -7.29
C ASN A 38 -0.25 -8.95 -5.82
N LEU A 39 0.93 -8.45 -5.51
CA LEU A 39 1.32 -8.05 -4.16
C LEU A 39 1.83 -6.61 -4.19
N ILE A 40 1.14 -5.74 -3.47
CA ILE A 40 1.60 -4.39 -3.18
C ILE A 40 2.00 -4.35 -1.71
N LYS A 41 3.23 -3.93 -1.46
CA LYS A 41 3.72 -3.62 -0.12
C LYS A 41 4.04 -2.14 -0.07
N ILE A 42 3.40 -1.43 0.84
CA ILE A 42 3.70 -0.04 1.11
C ILE A 42 4.31 0.05 2.51
N ARG A 43 5.43 0.72 2.62
CA ARG A 43 6.09 1.03 3.88
C ARG A 43 6.25 2.54 4.00
N ALA A 44 5.80 3.08 5.13
CA ALA A 44 5.88 4.50 5.43
C ALA A 44 6.35 4.70 6.87
N GLY A 45 7.41 5.46 7.10
CA GLY A 45 7.84 5.82 8.45
C GLY A 45 9.34 6.00 8.60
N MET A 46 9.77 6.10 9.86
CA MET A 46 11.16 6.16 10.29
C MET A 46 11.56 4.84 10.90
N GLY A 47 12.71 4.31 10.54
CA GLY A 47 13.31 3.40 11.48
C GLY A 47 14.52 2.65 10.99
N LYS A 48 14.96 1.78 11.88
CA LYS A 48 16.27 1.15 11.79
C LYS A 48 16.11 -0.09 10.93
N HIS A 49 16.72 -0.11 9.74
CA HIS A 49 17.00 -1.39 9.09
C HIS A 49 18.10 -2.07 9.90
N ASP A 50 17.88 -3.33 10.30
CA ASP A 50 18.91 -4.15 10.97
C ASP A 50 20.07 -4.52 10.03
N ASP A 51 19.95 -4.29 8.72
CA ASP A 51 20.96 -4.63 7.73
C ASP A 51 21.44 -3.43 6.91
N PRO A 52 22.65 -2.89 7.19
CA PRO A 52 23.28 -1.80 6.43
C PRO A 52 23.70 -2.19 5.00
N THR A 53 23.60 -3.47 4.62
CA THR A 53 24.11 -3.96 3.33
C THR A 53 23.04 -4.04 2.22
N ALA A 54 21.77 -3.78 2.54
CA ALA A 54 20.69 -3.63 1.56
C ALA A 54 20.72 -2.21 0.94
N ARG A 55 21.52 -2.09 -0.11
CA ARG A 55 21.79 -0.89 -0.92
C ARG A 55 20.48 -0.23 -1.45
N VAL A 56 20.37 1.11 -1.31
CA VAL A 56 19.85 2.14 -2.27
C VAL A 56 19.47 3.45 -1.53
N HIS A 57 19.26 3.45 -0.20
CA HIS A 57 18.76 4.62 0.54
C HIS A 57 19.26 4.79 1.98
N ASN A 58 19.05 5.98 2.56
CA ASN A 58 19.40 6.29 3.94
C ASN A 58 18.31 5.87 4.94
N SER A 59 18.50 4.72 5.59
CA SER A 59 17.58 4.18 6.60
C SER A 59 17.38 5.06 7.83
N LYS A 60 18.22 6.07 8.05
CA LYS A 60 18.10 6.99 9.20
C LYS A 60 17.09 8.12 8.95
N ILE A 61 16.53 8.21 7.76
CA ILE A 61 15.60 9.26 7.34
C ILE A 61 14.21 8.65 7.15
N PRO A 62 13.13 9.36 7.52
CA PRO A 62 11.78 8.94 7.17
C PRO A 62 11.66 8.71 5.66
N HIS A 63 11.01 7.63 5.27
CA HIS A 63 10.86 7.29 3.87
C HIS A 63 9.52 6.67 3.56
N PHE A 64 9.21 6.67 2.27
CA PHE A 64 8.06 6.04 1.68
C PHE A 64 8.52 5.09 0.57
N GLU A 65 8.13 3.83 0.69
CA GLU A 65 8.52 2.75 -0.20
C GLU A 65 7.26 2.03 -0.71
N ILE A 66 7.16 1.87 -2.03
CA ILE A 66 6.13 1.05 -2.67
C ILE A 66 6.84 -0.07 -3.44
N ASN A 67 6.60 -1.30 -3.03
CA ASN A 67 6.98 -2.48 -3.79
C ASN A 67 5.75 -3.08 -4.46
N TYR A 68 5.79 -3.20 -5.79
CA TYR A 68 4.79 -3.91 -6.57
C TYR A 68 5.39 -5.17 -7.19
N TYR A 69 4.75 -6.31 -6.91
CA TYR A 69 5.09 -7.60 -7.48
C TYR A 69 3.88 -8.14 -8.23
N ASP A 70 4.07 -8.55 -9.48
CA ASP A 70 3.11 -9.31 -10.25
C ASP A 70 3.73 -10.65 -10.63
N ARG A 71 3.11 -11.73 -10.17
CA ARG A 71 3.57 -13.11 -10.38
C ARG A 71 2.63 -13.80 -11.36
N LYS A 72 2.98 -13.71 -12.64
CA LYS A 72 2.34 -14.38 -13.78
C LYS A 72 3.37 -15.24 -14.52
N GLU A 73 3.06 -15.70 -15.74
CA GLU A 73 4.04 -16.35 -16.63
C GLU A 73 5.30 -15.48 -16.83
N GLU A 74 5.11 -14.16 -16.97
CA GLU A 74 6.18 -13.17 -16.89
C GLU A 74 6.08 -12.41 -15.57
N SER A 75 7.07 -12.59 -14.69
CA SER A 75 7.08 -11.89 -13.40
C SER A 75 7.60 -10.47 -13.54
N PHE A 76 6.88 -9.51 -12.94
CA PHE A 76 7.27 -8.11 -12.89
C PHE A 76 7.48 -7.67 -11.44
N PHE A 77 8.52 -6.87 -11.20
CA PHE A 77 8.82 -6.28 -9.91
C PHE A 77 9.29 -4.85 -10.09
N VAL A 78 8.68 -3.93 -9.34
CA VAL A 78 9.09 -2.52 -9.26
C VAL A 78 9.11 -2.08 -7.80
N THR A 79 10.16 -1.32 -7.46
CA THR A 79 10.25 -0.56 -6.21
C THR A 79 10.30 0.92 -6.54
N LEU A 80 9.42 1.68 -5.90
CA LEU A 80 9.49 3.14 -5.84
C LEU A 80 9.89 3.54 -4.42
N TYR A 81 10.78 4.50 -4.31
CA TYR A 81 11.35 4.91 -3.05
C TYR A 81 11.53 6.43 -2.97
N PHE A 82 11.12 7.01 -1.84
CA PHE A 82 11.14 8.45 -1.60
C PHE A 82 11.71 8.73 -0.21
N GLU A 83 12.72 9.61 -0.13
CA GLU A 83 13.29 10.09 1.13
C GLU A 83 12.66 11.42 1.53
N PHE A 84 12.21 11.53 2.78
CA PHE A 84 11.68 12.78 3.32
C PHE A 84 12.75 13.51 4.13
N ASN A 85 13.42 14.46 3.49
CA ASN A 85 14.38 15.33 4.18
C ASN A 85 13.63 16.39 5.01
N ASN A 86 13.89 16.46 6.32
CA ASN A 86 13.36 17.49 7.23
C ASN A 86 11.83 17.59 7.26
N ILE A 87 11.13 16.45 7.24
CA ILE A 87 9.66 16.40 7.38
C ILE A 87 9.24 16.46 8.85
N ALA A 88 8.22 17.25 9.15
CA ALA A 88 7.59 17.25 10.48
C ALA A 88 6.72 15.99 10.66
N ASP A 89 6.61 15.47 11.88
CA ASP A 89 5.82 14.27 12.21
C ASP A 89 4.36 14.36 11.74
N GLU A 90 3.76 15.54 11.82
CA GLU A 90 2.39 15.78 11.34
C GLU A 90 2.27 15.53 9.82
N LEU A 91 3.25 15.96 9.03
CA LEU A 91 3.24 15.74 7.59
C LEU A 91 3.49 14.27 7.25
N LEU A 92 4.31 13.56 8.06
CA LEU A 92 4.47 12.11 7.94
C LEU A 92 3.14 11.37 8.18
N ILE A 93 2.39 11.76 9.21
CA ILE A 93 1.06 11.20 9.50
C ILE A 93 0.09 11.48 8.34
N ASN A 94 0.09 12.69 7.78
CA ASN A 94 -0.75 13.04 6.64
C ASN A 94 -0.42 12.19 5.42
N ASN A 95 0.87 11.93 5.16
CA ASN A 95 1.30 11.04 4.08
C ASN A 95 0.84 9.59 4.29
N ILE A 96 0.86 9.09 5.54
CA ILE A 96 0.30 7.77 5.88
C ILE A 96 -1.21 7.73 5.60
N LYS A 97 -1.96 8.77 5.99
CA LYS A 97 -3.40 8.87 5.69
C LYS A 97 -3.66 8.90 4.19
N GLY A 98 -2.89 9.69 3.43
CA GLY A 98 -2.96 9.73 1.97
C GLY A 98 -2.67 8.38 1.32
N THR A 99 -1.79 7.58 1.92
CA THR A 99 -1.45 6.23 1.46
C THR A 99 -2.65 5.30 1.54
N ILE A 100 -3.46 5.40 2.59
CA ILE A 100 -4.70 4.62 2.73
C ILE A 100 -5.67 4.94 1.59
N VAL A 101 -5.77 6.21 1.19
CA VAL A 101 -6.60 6.63 0.04
C VAL A 101 -6.07 6.01 -1.26
N LEU A 102 -4.75 6.01 -1.49
CA LEU A 102 -4.15 5.38 -2.67
C LEU A 102 -4.44 3.88 -2.74
N ILE A 103 -4.42 3.18 -1.60
CA ILE A 103 -4.75 1.75 -1.54
C ILE A 103 -6.21 1.53 -1.93
N LYS A 104 -7.14 2.33 -1.40
CA LYS A 104 -8.55 2.28 -1.78
C LYS A 104 -8.72 2.50 -3.29
N ASP A 105 -8.07 3.50 -3.86
CA ASP A 105 -8.14 3.79 -5.30
C ASP A 105 -7.56 2.66 -6.14
N PHE A 106 -6.43 2.06 -5.72
CA PHE A 106 -5.86 0.91 -6.39
C PHE A 106 -6.82 -0.29 -6.41
N ILE A 107 -7.41 -0.63 -5.26
CA ILE A 107 -8.37 -1.74 -5.17
C ILE A 107 -9.57 -1.45 -6.07
N ASN A 108 -10.11 -0.23 -6.03
CA ASN A 108 -11.24 0.15 -6.88
C ASN A 108 -10.90 -0.02 -8.37
N ASN A 109 -9.76 0.50 -8.82
CA ASN A 109 -9.30 0.35 -10.20
C ASN A 109 -9.08 -1.12 -10.60
N PHE A 110 -8.54 -1.95 -9.69
CA PHE A 110 -8.41 -3.39 -9.93
C PHE A 110 -9.78 -4.06 -10.13
N LEU A 111 -10.76 -3.75 -9.27
CA LEU A 111 -12.12 -4.28 -9.38
C LEU A 111 -12.77 -3.86 -10.71
N GLU A 112 -12.60 -2.60 -11.12
CA GLU A 112 -13.11 -2.07 -12.39
C GLU A 112 -12.50 -2.78 -13.61
N ILE A 113 -11.17 -2.88 -13.68
CA ILE A 113 -10.45 -3.55 -14.78
C ILE A 113 -10.86 -5.01 -14.88
N LYS A 114 -11.03 -5.69 -13.73
CA LYS A 114 -11.44 -7.10 -13.67
C LYS A 114 -12.95 -7.30 -13.75
N LYS A 115 -13.74 -6.22 -13.84
CA LYS A 115 -15.22 -6.24 -13.87
C LYS A 115 -15.84 -7.00 -12.69
N LEU A 116 -15.24 -6.85 -11.50
CA LEU A 116 -15.67 -7.49 -10.27
C LEU A 116 -16.67 -6.61 -9.51
N ASN A 117 -17.37 -7.20 -8.55
CA ASN A 117 -18.32 -6.49 -7.71
C ASN A 117 -17.64 -5.46 -6.78
N ASN A 118 -17.97 -4.17 -6.95
CA ASN A 118 -17.44 -3.08 -6.15
C ASN A 118 -17.82 -3.14 -4.65
N SER A 119 -18.80 -3.95 -4.25
CA SER A 119 -19.10 -4.18 -2.82
C SER A 119 -17.93 -4.78 -2.05
N VAL A 120 -16.98 -5.44 -2.73
CA VAL A 120 -15.73 -5.93 -2.13
C VAL A 120 -14.91 -4.79 -1.54
N LEU A 121 -14.97 -3.59 -2.13
CA LEU A 121 -14.20 -2.44 -1.65
C LEU A 121 -14.57 -2.13 -0.19
N ASN A 122 -15.87 -2.10 0.14
CA ASN A 122 -16.36 -1.86 1.51
C ASN A 122 -16.00 -2.98 2.49
N LYS A 123 -15.80 -4.21 2.00
CA LYS A 123 -15.36 -5.34 2.83
C LYS A 123 -13.86 -5.26 3.13
N LEU A 124 -13.07 -4.78 2.17
CA LEU A 124 -11.61 -4.69 2.26
C LEU A 124 -11.13 -3.46 3.00
N VAL A 125 -11.76 -2.33 2.71
CA VAL A 125 -11.44 -1.03 3.27
C VAL A 125 -12.75 -0.35 3.67
N PHE A 126 -12.73 0.41 4.76
CA PHE A 126 -13.89 1.21 5.17
C PHE A 126 -14.06 2.40 4.22
N LYS A 127 -14.51 2.14 2.99
CA LYS A 127 -14.52 3.10 1.88
C LYS A 127 -15.16 4.43 2.27
N ASP A 128 -16.35 4.38 2.88
CA ASP A 128 -17.09 5.59 3.24
C ASP A 128 -16.32 6.44 4.28
N LEU A 129 -15.63 5.79 5.23
CA LEU A 129 -14.76 6.48 6.19
C LEU A 129 -13.57 7.12 5.48
N ILE A 130 -12.94 6.41 4.54
CA ILE A 130 -11.80 6.93 3.78
C ILE A 130 -12.23 8.12 2.91
N ASP A 131 -13.37 7.99 2.22
CA ASP A 131 -13.86 9.02 1.31
C ASP A 131 -14.24 10.30 2.07
N ASN A 132 -14.82 10.18 3.26
CA ASN A 132 -15.22 11.34 4.07
C ASN A 132 -14.05 11.97 4.84
N ASP A 133 -13.21 11.15 5.48
CA ASP A 133 -12.26 11.65 6.47
C ASP A 133 -10.84 11.78 5.93
N LEU A 134 -10.49 11.01 4.90
CA LEU A 134 -9.09 10.86 4.46
C LEU A 134 -8.80 11.41 3.06
N SER A 135 -9.81 11.66 2.23
CA SER A 135 -9.65 12.04 0.82
C SER A 135 -8.71 13.23 0.58
N SER A 136 -8.73 14.24 1.45
CA SER A 136 -7.88 15.43 1.32
C SER A 136 -6.38 15.11 1.38
N PHE A 137 -5.98 14.15 2.23
CA PHE A 137 -4.59 13.79 2.45
C PHE A 137 -3.92 13.12 1.23
N LYS A 138 -4.70 12.66 0.25
CA LYS A 138 -4.14 12.16 -1.03
C LYS A 138 -3.37 13.27 -1.75
N THR A 139 -3.88 14.49 -1.72
CA THR A 139 -3.23 15.64 -2.37
C THR A 139 -1.91 15.97 -1.66
N ASP A 140 -1.90 15.96 -0.33
CA ASP A 140 -0.69 16.18 0.47
C ASP A 140 0.39 15.14 0.15
N LEU A 141 -0.01 13.87 0.03
CA LEU A 141 0.90 12.80 -0.36
C LEU A 141 1.46 13.03 -1.76
N ILE A 142 0.62 13.29 -2.76
CA ILE A 142 1.08 13.55 -4.14
C ILE A 142 2.06 14.74 -4.17
N ASN A 143 1.74 15.82 -3.46
CA ASN A 143 2.61 17.00 -3.39
C ASN A 143 3.94 16.70 -2.70
N THR A 144 3.96 15.84 -1.68
CA THR A 144 5.22 15.46 -1.01
C THR A 144 6.08 14.54 -1.88
N LEU A 145 5.46 13.74 -2.75
CA LEU A 145 6.17 12.80 -3.65
C LEU A 145 6.59 13.42 -5.00
N SER A 146 6.19 14.67 -5.29
CA SER A 146 6.49 15.39 -6.55
C SER A 146 7.76 16.23 -6.45
#